data_AF-A0A1Y0IQI8-F1
#
_entry.id   AF-A0A1Y0IQI8-F1
#
_cell.length_a   1.000
_cell.length_b   1.000
_cell.length_c   1.000
_cell.angle_alpha   90.00
_cell.angle_beta   90.00
_cell.angle_gamma   90.00
#
_symmetry.space_group_name_H-M   'P 1'
#
loop_
_entity.id
_entity.type
_entity.pdbx_description
1 polymer ?
#
loop_
_entity_poly.entity_id
_entity_poly.type
_entity_poly.pdbx_seq_one_letter_code
_entity_poly.pdbx_strand_id
1 'polypeptide(L)'
;MNQNHVTREELHTKVMQISGLSSSEVVDRPDETVTRIETAVLLSSTLPPMNTGIAGGLPAPFKDITSLTAGQQSAVSRVYHLGIMIGNDAGVFEPHRKLEREEADWILRRAQERIQSRKRPVPYEIITEAEVLPQLVMDKAAESMIEPGVNVVSSEEATYVVISGGERNTGGYSIVPTSVVQGNDQIEILVELIRPEPGAMLLQAITYPQLILRLPRVDQPVVLLNPGELAS
;
A
#
# COMPACT_ATOMS: atom_id res chain seq x y z
N MET A 1 11.80 40.51 -4.73
CA MET A 1 11.87 39.05 -4.88
C MET A 1 10.45 38.52 -4.80
N ASN A 2 9.98 37.79 -5.80
CA ASN A 2 8.59 37.37 -5.90
C ASN A 2 8.37 36.17 -4.95
N GLN A 3 7.91 36.44 -3.71
CA GLN A 3 7.94 35.50 -2.58
C GLN A 3 7.04 34.25 -2.76
N ASN A 4 6.20 34.20 -3.80
CA ASN A 4 5.17 33.17 -3.94
C ASN A 4 5.59 31.91 -4.74
N HIS A 5 6.73 31.93 -5.43
CA HIS A 5 7.17 30.83 -6.30
C HIS A 5 8.38 30.10 -5.70
N VAL A 6 8.54 28.83 -6.09
CA VAL A 6 9.62 27.95 -5.64
C VAL A 6 10.76 27.94 -6.66
N THR A 7 12.01 28.04 -6.19
CA THR A 7 13.20 27.93 -7.04
C THR A 7 13.61 26.47 -7.24
N ARG A 8 14.49 26.18 -8.21
CA ARG A 8 15.00 24.83 -8.45
C ARG A 8 15.76 24.29 -7.24
N GLU A 9 16.60 25.11 -6.62
CA GLU A 9 17.35 24.72 -5.43
C GLU A 9 16.43 24.46 -4.23
N GLU A 10 15.42 25.31 -4.03
CA GLU A 10 14.47 25.13 -2.93
C GLU A 10 13.69 23.82 -3.09
N LEU A 11 13.15 23.56 -4.28
CA LEU A 11 12.42 22.32 -4.55
C LEU A 11 13.33 21.10 -4.35
N HIS A 12 14.53 21.12 -4.92
CA HIS A 12 15.48 20.02 -4.81
C HIS A 12 15.81 19.73 -3.33
N THR A 13 16.12 20.76 -2.54
CA THR A 13 16.41 20.63 -1.11
C THR A 13 15.25 19.98 -0.36
N LYS A 14 14.02 20.43 -0.60
CA LYS A 14 12.83 19.85 0.02
C LYS A 14 12.60 18.39 -0.40
N VAL A 15 12.79 18.06 -1.68
CA VAL A 15 12.68 16.68 -2.20
C VAL A 15 13.72 15.76 -1.53
N MET A 16 14.96 16.22 -1.35
CA MET A 16 16.03 15.43 -0.71
C MET A 16 15.81 15.21 0.79
N GLN A 17 14.96 16.00 1.44
CA GLN A 17 14.58 15.80 2.84
C GLN A 17 13.50 14.71 3.02
N ILE A 18 12.81 14.31 1.96
CA ILE A 18 11.76 13.28 2.03
C ILE A 18 12.41 11.89 1.99
N SER A 19 12.29 11.15 3.10
CA SER A 19 12.80 9.79 3.20
C SER A 19 12.22 8.88 2.12
N GLY A 20 13.10 8.22 1.37
CA GLY A 20 12.71 7.31 0.29
C GLY A 20 12.67 7.94 -1.11
N LEU A 21 12.94 9.25 -1.22
CA LEU A 21 13.31 9.91 -2.47
C LEU A 21 14.84 9.99 -2.59
N SER A 22 15.35 9.91 -3.80
CA SER A 22 16.77 10.08 -4.08
C SER A 22 16.96 10.68 -5.47
N SER A 23 17.79 11.71 -5.60
CA SER A 23 18.21 12.29 -6.88
C SER A 23 19.72 12.22 -7.01
N SER A 24 20.21 11.98 -8.22
CA SER A 24 21.61 12.19 -8.60
C SER A 24 21.80 13.42 -9.50
N GLU A 25 20.73 14.19 -9.74
CA GLU A 25 20.78 15.36 -10.62
C GLU A 25 21.49 16.54 -9.96
N VAL A 26 22.38 17.18 -10.72
CA VAL A 26 22.98 18.48 -10.37
C VAL A 26 21.96 19.57 -10.66
N VAL A 27 21.71 20.44 -9.68
CA VAL A 27 20.79 21.57 -9.83
C VAL A 27 21.43 22.64 -10.71
N ASP A 28 21.05 22.70 -11.98
CA ASP A 28 21.37 23.82 -12.87
C ASP A 28 20.43 25.01 -12.62
N ARG A 29 20.95 26.24 -12.78
CA ARG A 29 20.21 27.50 -12.61
C ARG A 29 19.37 27.52 -11.30
N PRO A 30 20.03 27.44 -10.13
CA PRO A 30 19.40 27.18 -8.83
C PRO A 30 18.36 28.23 -8.41
N ASP A 31 18.61 29.50 -8.71
CA ASP A 31 17.78 30.64 -8.30
C ASP A 31 16.51 30.85 -9.15
N GLU A 32 16.38 30.11 -10.25
CA GLU A 32 15.25 30.27 -11.13
C GLU A 32 14.02 29.51 -10.65
N THR A 33 12.85 30.12 -10.87
CA THR A 33 11.57 29.51 -10.54
C THR A 33 11.28 28.27 -11.39
N VAL A 34 10.95 27.18 -10.72
CA VAL A 34 10.62 25.89 -11.32
C VAL A 34 9.18 25.89 -11.87
N THR A 35 8.94 25.12 -12.93
CA THR A 35 7.62 24.89 -13.53
C THR A 35 7.01 23.58 -13.04
N ARG A 36 5.71 23.42 -13.28
CA ARG A 36 5.01 22.17 -12.97
C ARG A 36 5.58 20.97 -13.71
N ILE A 37 5.99 21.12 -14.97
CA ILE A 37 6.59 20.01 -15.71
C ILE A 37 7.96 19.62 -15.18
N GLU A 38 8.81 20.59 -14.83
CA GLU A 38 10.11 20.31 -14.22
C GLU A 38 9.94 19.58 -12.87
N THR A 39 8.94 19.99 -12.09
CA THR A 39 8.58 19.32 -10.83
C THR A 39 8.11 17.88 -11.05
N ALA A 40 7.25 17.64 -12.05
CA ALA A 40 6.77 16.31 -12.39
C ALA A 40 7.91 15.39 -12.85
N VAL A 41 8.84 15.91 -13.65
CA VAL A 41 10.04 15.17 -14.09
C VAL A 41 10.93 14.81 -12.91
N LEU A 42 11.25 15.79 -12.04
CA LEU A 42 12.06 15.56 -10.85
C LEU A 42 11.42 14.54 -9.90
N LEU A 43 10.12 14.66 -9.61
CA LEU A 43 9.45 13.70 -8.74
C LEU A 43 9.35 12.32 -9.39
N SER A 44 9.04 12.26 -10.68
CA SER A 44 9.02 10.99 -11.41
C SER A 44 10.39 10.29 -11.37
N SER A 45 11.50 11.00 -11.55
CA SER A 45 12.85 10.41 -11.52
C SER A 45 13.30 10.01 -10.11
N THR A 46 12.88 10.75 -9.09
CA THR A 46 13.29 10.51 -7.70
C THR A 46 12.45 9.48 -6.95
N LEU A 47 11.21 9.24 -7.41
CA LEU A 47 10.32 8.25 -6.81
C LEU A 47 10.87 6.83 -7.01
N PRO A 48 10.83 5.99 -5.97
CA PRO A 48 11.17 4.57 -6.10
C PRO A 48 10.13 3.84 -6.97
N PRO A 49 10.35 2.56 -7.31
CA PRO A 49 9.31 1.73 -7.92
C PRO A 49 8.02 1.79 -7.10
N MET A 50 6.93 2.22 -7.73
CA MET A 50 5.62 2.41 -7.10
C MET A 50 4.55 1.71 -7.91
N ASN A 51 3.66 0.98 -7.24
CA ASN A 51 2.47 0.44 -7.90
C ASN A 51 1.43 1.56 -8.04
N THR A 52 1.14 1.96 -9.27
CA THR A 52 0.12 2.97 -9.61
C THR A 52 -1.30 2.42 -9.51
N GLY A 53 -1.49 1.11 -9.32
CA GLY A 53 -2.82 0.46 -9.35
C GLY A 53 -3.39 0.32 -10.76
N ILE A 54 -2.59 0.62 -11.79
CA ILE A 54 -2.96 0.58 -13.20
C ILE A 54 -1.81 -0.11 -13.94
N ALA A 55 -2.10 -1.11 -14.77
CA ALA A 55 -1.11 -1.71 -15.68
C ALA A 55 -0.48 -0.59 -16.52
N GLY A 56 0.82 -0.36 -16.32
CA GLY A 56 1.50 0.86 -16.76
C GLY A 56 1.28 1.18 -18.23
N GLY A 57 0.88 2.43 -18.51
CA GLY A 57 0.76 2.93 -19.89
C GLY A 57 -0.42 3.86 -20.14
N LEU A 58 -1.38 4.00 -19.22
CA LEU A 58 -2.45 4.97 -19.42
C LEU A 58 -1.90 6.41 -19.35
N PRO A 59 -2.09 7.25 -20.38
CA PRO A 59 -1.70 8.65 -20.32
C PRO A 59 -2.55 9.40 -19.30
N ALA A 60 -2.00 10.44 -18.68
CA ALA A 60 -2.80 11.39 -17.92
C ALA A 60 -3.86 12.05 -18.83
N PRO A 61 -5.06 12.38 -18.31
CA PRO A 61 -6.18 12.86 -19.12
C PRO A 61 -6.08 14.35 -19.51
N PHE A 62 -4.90 14.95 -19.40
CA PHE A 62 -4.71 16.39 -19.60
C PHE A 62 -4.53 16.73 -21.08
N LYS A 63 -5.25 17.74 -21.55
CA LYS A 63 -5.26 18.10 -22.98
C LYS A 63 -3.98 18.83 -23.42
N ASP A 64 -3.38 19.57 -22.50
CA ASP A 64 -2.25 20.48 -22.71
C ASP A 64 -0.86 19.83 -22.55
N ILE A 65 -0.80 18.50 -22.34
CA ILE A 65 0.48 17.77 -22.26
C ILE A 65 0.89 17.15 -23.59
N THR A 66 0.01 17.18 -24.60
CA THR A 66 0.25 16.56 -25.92
C THR A 66 1.42 17.16 -26.69
N SER A 67 1.77 18.42 -26.41
CA SER A 67 2.93 19.12 -26.97
C SER A 67 4.25 18.82 -26.26
N LEU A 68 4.21 18.15 -25.10
CA LEU A 68 5.40 17.79 -24.33
C LEU A 68 6.12 16.61 -24.95
N THR A 69 7.40 16.42 -24.59
CA THR A 69 8.15 15.22 -25.01
C THR A 69 7.54 13.95 -24.41
N ALA A 70 7.80 12.80 -25.03
CA ALA A 70 7.32 11.52 -24.50
C ALA A 70 7.74 11.28 -23.04
N GLY A 71 8.99 11.60 -22.69
CA GLY A 71 9.47 11.49 -21.30
C GLY A 71 8.74 12.42 -20.33
N GLN A 72 8.42 13.65 -20.75
CA GLN A 72 7.63 14.59 -19.97
C GLN A 72 6.18 14.10 -19.77
N GLN A 73 5.54 13.58 -20.83
CA GLN A 73 4.20 13.00 -20.74
C GLN A 73 4.16 11.78 -19.81
N SER A 74 5.18 10.90 -19.88
CA SER A 74 5.33 9.77 -18.97
C SER A 74 5.51 10.22 -17.51
N ALA A 75 6.31 11.26 -17.28
CA ALA A 75 6.51 11.82 -15.94
C ALA A 75 5.19 12.36 -15.36
N VAL A 76 4.45 13.16 -16.12
CA VAL A 76 3.12 13.67 -15.72
C VAL A 76 2.16 12.53 -15.43
N SER A 77 2.10 11.52 -16.30
CA SER A 77 1.23 10.36 -16.13
C SER A 77 1.56 9.59 -14.85
N ARG A 78 2.85 9.41 -14.53
CA ARG A 78 3.27 8.73 -13.30
C ARG A 78 2.84 9.50 -12.05
N VAL A 79 3.14 10.79 -11.94
CA VAL A 79 2.76 11.58 -10.75
C VAL A 79 1.25 11.77 -10.63
N TYR A 80 0.52 11.78 -11.75
CA TYR A 80 -0.95 11.80 -11.78
C TYR A 80 -1.57 10.53 -11.23
N HIS A 81 -1.19 9.36 -11.74
CA HIS A 81 -1.74 8.08 -11.29
C HIS A 81 -1.35 7.72 -9.85
N LEU A 82 -0.27 8.33 -9.35
CA LEU A 82 0.10 8.25 -7.94
C LEU A 82 -0.69 9.22 -7.05
N GLY A 83 -1.48 10.13 -7.63
CA GLY A 83 -2.23 11.16 -6.91
C GLY A 83 -1.36 12.26 -6.29
N ILE A 84 -0.11 12.38 -6.77
CA ILE A 84 0.91 13.31 -6.27
C ILE A 84 0.75 14.69 -6.91
N MET A 85 0.47 14.72 -8.21
CA MET A 85 0.13 15.96 -8.93
C MET A 85 -1.17 15.78 -9.69
N ILE A 86 -2.05 16.77 -9.62
CA ILE A 86 -3.34 16.78 -10.32
C ILE A 86 -3.42 18.00 -11.23
N GLY A 87 -4.28 17.93 -12.25
CA GLY A 87 -4.68 19.08 -13.04
C GLY A 87 -5.79 19.86 -12.34
N ASN A 88 -6.27 20.91 -12.99
CA ASN A 88 -7.41 21.69 -12.51
C ASN A 88 -8.76 21.13 -12.99
N ASP A 89 -9.85 21.77 -12.57
CA ASP A 89 -11.22 21.37 -12.91
C ASP A 89 -11.54 21.45 -14.42
N ALA A 90 -10.74 22.18 -15.20
CA ALA A 90 -10.84 22.24 -16.65
C ALA A 90 -10.14 21.07 -17.36
N GLY A 91 -9.50 20.17 -16.62
CA GLY A 91 -8.77 19.02 -17.16
C GLY A 91 -7.46 19.41 -17.84
N VAL A 92 -6.81 20.48 -17.36
CA VAL A 92 -5.46 20.89 -17.83
C VAL A 92 -4.43 20.78 -16.72
N PHE A 93 -3.19 20.48 -17.11
CA PHE A 93 -2.07 20.31 -16.19
C PHE A 93 -1.30 21.61 -15.95
N GLU A 94 -1.27 22.53 -16.91
CA GLU A 94 -0.51 23.78 -16.94
C GLU A 94 1.02 23.58 -16.82
N PRO A 95 1.66 22.83 -17.75
CA PRO A 95 3.04 22.37 -17.60
C PRO A 95 4.06 23.50 -17.42
N HIS A 96 3.83 24.66 -18.05
CA HIS A 96 4.75 25.80 -18.02
C HIS A 96 4.42 26.83 -16.93
N ARG A 97 3.34 26.65 -16.17
CA ARG A 97 3.04 27.53 -15.04
C ARG A 97 4.15 27.38 -13.99
N LYS A 98 4.58 28.52 -13.44
CA LYS A 98 5.55 28.54 -12.34
C LYS A 98 4.91 27.93 -11.10
N LEU A 99 5.67 27.09 -10.42
CA LEU A 99 5.18 26.37 -9.25
C LEU A 99 5.02 27.34 -8.07
N GLU A 100 3.83 27.40 -7.53
CA GLU A 100 3.52 28.17 -6.32
C GLU A 100 3.96 27.42 -5.07
N ARG A 101 4.31 28.17 -4.02
CA ARG A 101 4.85 27.61 -2.77
C ARG A 101 3.89 26.66 -2.07
N GLU A 102 2.62 27.06 -1.94
CA GLU A 102 1.58 26.22 -1.31
C GLU A 102 1.32 24.93 -2.09
N GLU A 103 1.31 25.05 -3.42
CA GLU A 103 1.17 23.90 -4.31
C GLU A 103 2.35 22.93 -4.18
N ALA A 104 3.58 23.45 -4.09
CA ALA A 104 4.76 22.63 -3.85
C ALA A 104 4.65 21.85 -2.53
N ASP A 105 4.24 22.51 -1.45
CA ASP A 105 4.08 21.86 -0.14
C ASP A 105 2.99 20.77 -0.18
N TRP A 106 1.89 21.02 -0.88
CA TRP A 106 0.85 20.00 -1.11
C TRP A 106 1.38 18.80 -1.90
N ILE A 107 2.10 19.03 -3.00
CA ILE A 107 2.69 17.98 -3.84
C ILE A 107 3.67 17.12 -3.02
N LEU A 108 4.55 17.76 -2.26
CA LEU A 108 5.58 17.07 -1.47
C LEU A 108 4.95 16.24 -0.35
N ARG A 109 3.92 16.76 0.31
CA ARG A 109 3.12 15.99 1.28
C ARG A 109 2.48 14.77 0.63
N ARG A 110 1.85 14.92 -0.55
CA ARG A 110 1.26 13.79 -1.28
C ARG A 110 2.29 12.75 -1.70
N ALA A 111 3.49 13.19 -2.13
CA ALA A 111 4.59 12.30 -2.45
C ALA A 111 5.01 11.49 -1.21
N GLN A 112 5.17 12.14 -0.06
CA GLN A 112 5.50 11.48 1.20
C GLN A 112 4.42 10.47 1.62
N GLU A 113 3.15 10.88 1.61
CA GLU A 113 2.00 10.01 1.92
C GLU A 113 1.97 8.77 1.01
N ARG A 114 2.25 8.95 -0.28
CA ARG A 114 2.26 7.83 -1.24
C ARG A 114 3.42 6.86 -0.98
N ILE A 115 4.60 7.39 -0.67
CA ILE A 115 5.80 6.60 -0.34
C ILE A 115 5.60 5.81 0.95
N GLN A 116 4.96 6.41 1.95
CA GLN A 116 4.57 5.75 3.20
C GLN A 116 3.51 4.66 2.94
N SER A 117 2.52 4.97 2.09
CA SER A 117 1.47 4.03 1.68
C SER A 117 1.95 2.89 0.77
N ARG A 118 3.28 2.69 0.62
CA ARG A 118 3.81 1.47 0.02
C ARG A 118 3.56 0.32 0.97
N LYS A 119 2.47 -0.40 0.74
CA LYS A 119 2.21 -1.71 1.34
C LYS A 119 3.41 -2.63 1.06
N ARG A 120 4.22 -2.94 2.08
CA ARG A 120 5.39 -3.83 1.94
C ARG A 120 4.97 -5.25 2.25
N PRO A 121 5.26 -6.25 1.41
CA PRO A 121 5.00 -7.65 1.75
C PRO A 121 5.68 -8.01 3.08
N VAL A 122 4.92 -8.60 3.99
CA VAL A 122 5.46 -9.17 5.23
C VAL A 122 5.66 -10.65 4.96
N PRO A 123 6.88 -11.21 5.14
CA PRO A 123 7.06 -12.65 4.99
C PRO A 123 6.25 -13.38 6.06
N TYR A 124 5.67 -14.51 5.70
CA TYR A 124 4.85 -15.32 6.60
C TYR A 124 4.95 -16.81 6.28
N GLU A 125 4.68 -17.63 7.28
CA GLU A 125 4.52 -19.07 7.16
C GLU A 125 3.07 -19.43 7.54
N ILE A 126 2.44 -20.32 6.77
CA ILE A 126 1.16 -20.92 7.15
C ILE A 126 1.47 -22.15 8.01
N ILE A 127 1.00 -22.15 9.25
CA ILE A 127 1.22 -23.27 10.17
C ILE A 127 0.03 -24.21 10.09
N THR A 128 0.27 -25.43 9.61
CA THR A 128 -0.74 -26.49 9.49
C THR A 128 -0.60 -27.58 10.55
N GLU A 129 0.57 -27.68 11.18
CA GLU A 129 0.88 -28.68 12.20
C GLU A 129 0.74 -28.06 13.59
N ALA A 130 -0.07 -28.67 14.46
CA ALA A 130 -0.33 -28.12 15.79
C ALA A 130 0.90 -28.25 16.72
N GLU A 131 1.73 -29.25 16.49
CA GLU A 131 2.88 -29.61 17.34
C GLU A 131 3.99 -28.54 17.32
N VAL A 132 4.03 -27.71 16.27
CA VAL A 132 5.02 -26.62 16.16
C VAL A 132 4.52 -25.30 16.75
N LEU A 133 3.26 -25.25 17.22
CA LEU A 133 2.68 -24.04 17.79
C LEU A 133 3.03 -23.89 19.28
N PRO A 134 3.39 -22.67 19.73
CA PRO A 134 3.46 -22.37 21.15
C PRO A 134 2.11 -22.62 21.84
N GLN A 135 2.14 -23.10 23.08
CA GLN A 135 0.93 -23.41 23.85
C GLN A 135 -0.08 -22.25 23.88
N LEU A 136 0.40 -21.03 24.07
CA LEU A 136 -0.46 -19.84 24.10
C LEU A 136 -1.21 -19.61 22.77
N VAL A 137 -0.62 -19.98 21.64
CA VAL A 137 -1.28 -19.88 20.33
C VAL A 137 -2.35 -20.96 20.19
N MET A 138 -2.06 -22.18 20.64
CA MET A 138 -3.03 -23.28 20.66
C MET A 138 -4.24 -22.95 21.54
N ASP A 139 -3.99 -22.44 22.75
CA ASP A 139 -5.03 -22.01 23.68
C ASP A 139 -5.89 -20.92 23.04
N LYS A 140 -5.25 -19.92 22.42
CA LYS A 140 -5.97 -18.83 21.77
C LYS A 140 -6.80 -19.32 20.58
N ALA A 141 -6.28 -20.26 19.81
CA ALA A 141 -7.00 -20.85 18.69
C ALA A 141 -8.23 -21.62 19.15
N ALA A 142 -8.12 -22.41 20.23
CA ALA A 142 -9.27 -23.10 20.82
C ALA A 142 -10.31 -22.12 21.39
N GLU A 143 -9.88 -21.05 22.08
CA GLU A 143 -10.79 -20.05 22.66
C GLU A 143 -11.58 -19.27 21.61
N SER A 144 -11.00 -19.03 20.42
CA SER A 144 -11.59 -18.15 19.40
C SER A 144 -12.17 -18.88 18.19
N MET A 145 -12.30 -20.21 18.23
CA MET A 145 -12.69 -21.00 17.04
C MET A 145 -14.16 -20.86 16.64
N ILE A 146 -15.05 -20.54 17.58
CA ILE A 146 -16.51 -20.55 17.39
C ILE A 146 -17.01 -19.33 16.60
N GLU A 147 -16.51 -18.15 16.94
CA GLU A 147 -16.91 -16.88 16.31
C GLU A 147 -15.90 -16.46 15.24
N PRO A 148 -16.34 -15.95 14.07
CA PRO A 148 -15.44 -15.40 13.08
C PRO A 148 -14.61 -14.25 13.64
N GLY A 149 -13.31 -14.24 13.37
CA GLY A 149 -12.45 -13.17 13.87
C GLY A 149 -10.97 -13.39 13.70
N VAL A 150 -10.21 -12.42 14.21
CA VAL A 150 -8.74 -12.43 14.21
C VAL A 150 -8.24 -12.24 15.64
N ASN A 151 -7.26 -13.05 16.03
CA ASN A 151 -6.56 -12.93 17.30
C ASN A 151 -5.06 -12.93 17.05
N VAL A 152 -4.33 -12.11 17.81
CA VAL A 152 -2.88 -11.95 17.67
C VAL A 152 -2.21 -12.42 18.95
N VAL A 153 -1.19 -13.25 18.81
CA VAL A 153 -0.36 -13.73 19.91
C VAL A 153 1.09 -13.47 19.55
N SER A 154 1.80 -12.70 20.37
CA SER A 154 3.20 -12.35 20.13
C SER A 154 4.11 -13.03 21.15
N SER A 155 5.26 -13.52 20.68
CA SER A 155 6.40 -13.93 21.51
C SER A 155 7.55 -12.93 21.31
N GLU A 156 8.74 -13.18 21.88
CA GLU A 156 9.92 -12.36 21.60
C GLU A 156 10.41 -12.51 20.14
N GLU A 157 10.21 -13.68 19.53
CA GLU A 157 10.79 -14.03 18.23
C GLU A 157 9.80 -13.90 17.07
N ALA A 158 8.50 -14.03 17.32
CA ALA A 158 7.49 -14.12 16.27
C ALA A 158 6.16 -13.48 16.68
N THR A 159 5.31 -13.25 15.69
CA THR A 159 3.91 -12.87 15.89
C THR A 159 3.01 -13.82 15.14
N TYR A 160 2.10 -14.45 15.87
CA TYR A 160 1.14 -15.41 15.36
C TYR A 160 -0.21 -14.72 15.17
N VAL A 161 -0.83 -14.95 14.03
CA VAL A 161 -2.16 -14.44 13.71
C VAL A 161 -3.08 -15.64 13.53
N VAL A 162 -4.07 -15.77 14.40
CA VAL A 162 -5.09 -16.81 14.36
C VAL A 162 -6.35 -16.21 13.75
N ILE A 163 -6.73 -16.70 12.58
CA ILE A 163 -7.92 -16.26 11.84
C ILE A 163 -8.93 -17.40 11.85
N SER A 164 -10.07 -17.16 12.49
CA SER A 164 -11.13 -18.16 12.67
C SER A 164 -12.32 -17.83 11.77
N GLY A 165 -12.83 -18.82 11.04
CA GLY A 165 -14.00 -18.68 10.16
C GLY A 165 -15.33 -19.01 10.82
N GLY A 166 -15.31 -19.29 12.13
CA GLY A 166 -16.45 -19.67 12.94
C GLY A 166 -16.96 -21.09 12.70
N GLU A 167 -18.06 -21.43 13.37
CA GLU A 167 -18.70 -22.74 13.28
C GLU A 167 -19.28 -23.04 11.88
N ARG A 168 -19.03 -24.25 11.36
CA ARG A 168 -19.57 -24.78 10.10
C ARG A 168 -20.19 -26.16 10.29
N ASN A 169 -21.36 -26.39 9.69
CA ASN A 169 -22.10 -27.66 9.81
C ASN A 169 -21.53 -28.82 8.97
N THR A 170 -20.55 -28.54 8.12
CA THR A 170 -19.87 -29.53 7.28
C THR A 170 -18.39 -29.23 7.22
N GLY A 171 -17.57 -30.24 6.97
CA GLY A 171 -16.18 -30.02 6.57
C GLY A 171 -16.06 -29.40 5.17
N GLY A 172 -14.81 -29.16 4.75
CA GLY A 172 -14.48 -28.67 3.40
C GLY A 172 -14.30 -27.16 3.25
N TYR A 173 -14.45 -26.40 4.34
CA TYR A 173 -14.09 -24.98 4.39
C TYR A 173 -12.61 -24.82 4.72
N SER A 174 -11.94 -23.86 4.09
CA SER A 174 -10.58 -23.45 4.47
C SER A 174 -10.41 -21.95 4.28
N ILE A 175 -9.47 -21.34 5.00
CA ILE A 175 -9.17 -19.92 4.90
C ILE A 175 -7.76 -19.79 4.35
N VAL A 176 -7.57 -18.97 3.32
CA VAL A 176 -6.26 -18.74 2.70
C VAL A 176 -5.91 -17.25 2.73
N PRO A 177 -4.65 -16.87 3.00
CA PRO A 177 -4.24 -15.48 2.92
C PRO A 177 -4.13 -15.05 1.45
N THR A 178 -4.72 -13.92 1.11
CA THR A 178 -4.60 -13.30 -0.22
C THR A 178 -3.65 -12.10 -0.21
N SER A 179 -3.44 -11.48 0.96
CA SER A 179 -2.46 -10.42 1.15
C SER A 179 -2.01 -10.35 2.61
N VAL A 180 -0.71 -10.17 2.84
CA VAL A 180 -0.12 -9.86 4.15
C VAL A 180 0.93 -8.78 3.92
N VAL A 181 0.62 -7.55 4.33
CA VAL A 181 1.44 -6.38 4.01
C VAL A 181 1.51 -5.42 5.18
N GLN A 182 2.65 -4.75 5.33
CA GLN A 182 2.81 -3.64 6.24
C GLN A 182 2.24 -2.38 5.56
N GLY A 183 1.14 -1.86 6.10
CA GLY A 183 0.59 -0.55 5.77
C GLY A 183 1.34 0.58 6.49
N ASN A 184 0.71 1.75 6.63
CA ASN A 184 1.36 2.92 7.24
C ASN A 184 1.77 2.66 8.70
N ASP A 185 0.84 2.14 9.51
CA ASP A 185 1.05 1.94 10.96
C ASP A 185 0.54 0.57 11.47
N GLN A 186 0.22 -0.36 10.56
CA GLN A 186 -0.39 -1.64 10.89
C GLN A 186 0.02 -2.73 9.90
N ILE A 187 -0.07 -3.99 10.32
CA ILE A 187 -0.03 -5.13 9.42
C ILE A 187 -1.45 -5.38 8.91
N GLU A 188 -1.63 -5.32 7.61
CA GLU A 188 -2.89 -5.53 6.93
C GLU A 188 -2.94 -6.92 6.33
N ILE A 189 -4.00 -7.65 6.67
CA ILE A 189 -4.23 -9.00 6.18
C ILE A 189 -5.55 -9.03 5.42
N LEU A 190 -5.54 -9.67 4.26
CA LEU A 190 -6.72 -10.07 3.51
C LEU A 190 -6.72 -11.59 3.40
N VAL A 191 -7.90 -12.18 3.53
CA VAL A 191 -8.10 -13.63 3.40
C VAL A 191 -9.23 -13.95 2.43
N GLU A 192 -9.30 -15.19 2.00
CA GLU A 192 -10.44 -15.74 1.26
C GLU A 192 -10.94 -16.99 1.99
N LEU A 193 -12.27 -17.10 2.14
CA LEU A 193 -12.92 -18.31 2.61
C LEU A 193 -13.21 -19.24 1.43
N ILE A 194 -12.41 -20.29 1.29
CA ILE A 194 -12.62 -21.34 0.31
C ILE A 194 -13.74 -22.25 0.80
N ARG A 195 -14.79 -22.37 -0.03
CA ARG A 195 -15.97 -23.20 0.22
C ARG A 195 -15.81 -24.56 -0.44
N PRO A 196 -16.43 -25.61 0.13
CA PRO A 196 -16.51 -26.89 -0.56
C PRO A 196 -17.27 -26.75 -1.88
N GLU A 197 -16.91 -27.58 -2.86
CA GLU A 197 -17.57 -27.57 -4.17
C GLU A 197 -19.07 -27.93 -4.05
N PRO A 198 -19.95 -27.30 -4.85
CA PRO A 198 -21.36 -27.67 -4.88
C PRO A 198 -21.55 -29.15 -5.22
N GLY A 199 -22.23 -29.89 -4.34
CA GLY A 199 -22.49 -31.32 -4.53
C GLY A 199 -21.35 -32.26 -4.11
N ALA A 200 -20.26 -31.74 -3.54
CA ALA A 200 -19.23 -32.58 -2.94
C ALA A 200 -19.82 -33.45 -1.83
N MET A 201 -19.35 -34.70 -1.72
CA MET A 201 -19.67 -35.55 -0.57
C MET A 201 -18.85 -35.09 0.63
N LEU A 202 -19.50 -34.40 1.57
CA LEU A 202 -18.86 -33.83 2.76
C LEU A 202 -19.23 -34.60 4.01
N LEU A 203 -18.26 -34.69 4.92
CA LEU A 203 -18.51 -35.11 6.29
C LEU A 203 -19.52 -34.15 6.95
N GLN A 204 -20.61 -34.71 7.46
CA GLN A 204 -21.63 -33.99 8.22
C GLN A 204 -21.21 -33.94 9.70
N ALA A 205 -20.38 -32.95 10.03
CA ALA A 205 -19.92 -32.70 11.39
C ALA A 205 -19.70 -31.20 11.58
N ILE A 206 -19.84 -30.75 12.83
CA ILE A 206 -19.46 -29.39 13.22
C ILE A 206 -17.94 -29.25 13.06
N THR A 207 -17.51 -28.26 12.31
CA THR A 207 -16.10 -27.94 12.06
C THR A 207 -15.82 -26.46 12.25
N TYR A 208 -14.55 -26.12 12.39
CA TYR A 208 -14.09 -24.76 12.68
C TYR A 208 -12.87 -24.44 11.81
N PRO A 209 -13.05 -23.94 10.59
CA PRO A 209 -11.93 -23.57 9.73
C PRO A 209 -11.08 -22.48 10.40
N GLN A 210 -9.78 -22.73 10.49
CA GLN A 210 -8.80 -21.78 11.01
C GLN A 210 -7.60 -21.67 10.09
N LEU A 211 -7.05 -20.46 10.02
CA LEU A 211 -5.77 -20.15 9.41
C LEU A 211 -4.85 -19.58 10.48
N ILE A 212 -3.68 -20.18 10.66
CA ILE A 212 -2.65 -19.68 11.57
C ILE A 212 -1.46 -19.22 10.75
N LEU A 213 -1.13 -17.94 10.86
CA LEU A 213 0.04 -17.34 10.22
C LEU A 213 1.12 -17.09 11.26
N ARG A 214 2.36 -17.43 10.93
CA ARG A 214 3.56 -17.01 11.68
C ARG A 214 4.28 -15.92 10.90
N LEU A 215 4.38 -14.75 11.51
CA LEU A 215 5.11 -13.59 11.01
C LEU A 215 6.42 -13.42 11.81
N PRO A 216 7.44 -12.74 11.26
CA PRO A 216 8.48 -12.15 12.08
C PRO A 216 7.87 -11.31 13.22
N ARG A 217 8.63 -11.09 14.28
CA ARG A 217 8.20 -10.21 15.37
C ARG A 217 7.84 -8.81 14.81
N VAL A 218 6.57 -8.42 14.98
CA VAL A 218 6.04 -7.10 14.58
C VAL A 218 5.41 -6.40 15.77
N ASP A 219 5.74 -5.12 15.96
CA ASP A 219 5.17 -4.31 17.05
C ASP A 219 3.90 -3.56 16.61
N GLN A 220 3.64 -3.51 15.31
CA GLN A 220 2.46 -2.84 14.76
C GLN A 220 1.18 -3.66 15.02
N PRO A 221 0.03 -3.01 15.24
CA PRO A 221 -1.27 -3.67 15.25
C PRO A 221 -1.49 -4.51 13.99
N VAL A 222 -2.11 -5.68 14.13
CA VAL A 222 -2.54 -6.49 12.99
C VAL A 222 -4.03 -6.29 12.78
N VAL A 223 -4.43 -6.03 11.54
CA VAL A 223 -5.81 -5.78 11.14
C VAL A 223 -6.18 -6.69 9.99
N LEU A 224 -7.27 -7.43 10.17
CA LEU A 224 -7.96 -8.13 9.09
C LEU A 224 -8.87 -7.14 8.37
N LEU A 225 -8.62 -6.87 7.10
CA LEU A 225 -9.34 -5.83 6.36
C LEU A 225 -10.71 -6.28 5.83
N ASN A 226 -10.93 -7.59 5.71
CA ASN A 226 -12.17 -8.17 5.19
C ASN A 226 -12.81 -9.20 6.13
N PRO A 227 -13.10 -8.84 7.40
CA PRO A 227 -13.67 -9.79 8.37
C PRO A 227 -15.04 -10.35 7.95
N GLY A 228 -15.79 -9.61 7.11
CA GLY A 228 -17.08 -10.07 6.58
C GLY A 228 -17.00 -11.32 5.68
N GLU A 229 -15.86 -11.58 5.05
CA GLU A 229 -15.63 -12.82 4.26
C GLU A 229 -15.65 -14.07 5.15
N LEU A 230 -15.29 -13.94 6.42
CA LEU A 230 -15.25 -15.07 7.36
C LEU A 230 -16.63 -15.50 7.84
N ALA A 231 -17.58 -14.56 7.91
CA ALA A 231 -18.95 -14.80 8.39
C ALA A 231 -19.90 -15.26 7.27
N SER A 232 -19.48 -15.12 6.01
CA SER A 232 -20.25 -15.47 4.83
C SER A 232 -20.27 -16.99 4.62
#